data_AF-A0A542GHQ5-F1
#
_entry.id   AF-A0A542GHQ5-F1
#
_cell.length_a   1.000
_cell.length_b   1.000
_cell.length_c   1.000
_cell.angle_alpha   90.00
_cell.angle_beta   90.00
_cell.angle_gamma   90.00
#
_symmetry.space_group_name_H-M   'P 1'
#
loop_
_entity.id
_entity.type
_entity.pdbx_description
1 polymer ?
#
loop_
_entity_poly.entity_id
_entity_poly.type
_entity_poly.pdbx_seq_one_letter_code
_entity_poly.pdbx_strand_id
1 'polypeptide(L)'
;MDAVDQQALTGAVIKEYRLDLAQLWLEFAGLGGDASEHVIRDYCSGQAHLSAKERDALAQAVNEHCAAEGLPLRAPLSGSALSARQPERHDPKQKDPERKDPHSSK
;
A
#
# COMPACT_ATOMS: atom_id res chain seq x y z
N MET A 1 -2.36 7.84 -8.28
CA MET A 1 -3.32 7.32 -7.29
C MET A 1 -4.36 8.39 -6.99
N ASP A 2 -5.65 8.06 -6.86
CA ASP A 2 -6.63 9.05 -6.39
C ASP A 2 -6.57 9.22 -4.85
N ALA A 3 -7.13 10.31 -4.35
CA ALA A 3 -7.01 10.69 -2.95
C ALA A 3 -7.72 9.72 -1.99
N VAL A 4 -8.84 9.10 -2.43
CA VAL A 4 -9.64 8.21 -1.59
C VAL A 4 -8.94 6.85 -1.47
N ASP A 5 -8.43 6.32 -2.58
CA ASP A 5 -7.61 5.10 -2.58
C ASP A 5 -6.37 5.27 -1.71
N GLN A 6 -5.66 6.41 -1.83
CA GLN A 6 -4.50 6.69 -0.99
C GLN A 6 -4.88 6.73 0.50
N GLN A 7 -5.98 7.39 0.84
CA GLN A 7 -6.50 7.47 2.20
C GLN A 7 -6.81 6.08 2.77
N ALA A 8 -7.54 5.26 2.02
CA ALA A 8 -7.91 3.91 2.43
C ALA A 8 -6.67 3.03 2.63
N LEU A 9 -5.70 3.09 1.72
CA LEU A 9 -4.49 2.27 1.78
C LEU A 9 -3.54 2.71 2.90
N THR A 10 -3.34 4.02 3.09
CA THR A 10 -2.55 4.53 4.23
C THR A 10 -3.20 4.14 5.56
N GLY A 11 -4.52 4.33 5.69
CA GLY A 11 -5.27 3.92 6.88
C GLY A 11 -5.21 2.40 7.14
N ALA A 12 -5.23 1.59 6.07
CA ALA A 12 -5.10 0.14 6.18
C ALA A 12 -3.74 -0.29 6.73
N VAL A 13 -2.63 0.33 6.29
CA VAL A 13 -1.28 0.03 6.81
C VAL A 13 -1.18 0.38 8.29
N ILE A 14 -1.66 1.57 8.68
CA ILE A 14 -1.68 2.02 10.09
C ILE A 14 -2.45 1.02 10.95
N LYS A 15 -3.62 0.57 10.49
CA LYS A 15 -4.47 -0.36 11.23
C LYS A 15 -3.87 -1.78 11.29
N GLU A 16 -3.33 -2.28 10.19
CA GLU A 16 -2.75 -3.63 10.10
C GLU A 16 -1.61 -3.80 11.11
N TYR A 17 -0.72 -2.81 11.19
CA TYR A 17 0.42 -2.84 12.10
C TYR A 17 0.18 -2.17 13.45
N ARG A 18 -1.03 -1.65 13.68
CA ARG A 18 -1.40 -0.93 14.91
C ARG A 18 -0.41 0.17 15.25
N LEU A 19 0.00 0.94 14.24
CA LEU A 19 0.96 2.01 14.40
C LEU A 19 0.41 3.07 15.35
N ASP A 20 1.28 3.61 16.22
CA ASP A 20 0.89 4.68 17.14
C ASP A 20 0.67 5.99 16.37
N LEU A 21 -0.58 6.45 16.37
CA LEU A 21 -0.98 7.63 15.62
C LEU A 21 -0.35 8.92 16.17
N ALA A 22 -0.10 9.00 17.48
CA ALA A 22 0.54 10.17 18.07
C ALA A 22 2.00 10.27 17.63
N GLN A 23 2.69 9.13 17.59
CA GLN A 23 4.06 9.04 17.07
C GLN A 23 4.12 9.34 15.57
N LEU A 24 3.22 8.76 14.77
CA LEU A 24 3.14 9.04 13.34
C LEU A 24 2.83 10.52 13.05
N TRP A 25 2.01 11.18 13.87
CA TRP A 25 1.75 12.61 13.74
C TRP A 25 3.01 13.45 13.95
N LEU A 26 3.86 13.10 14.92
CA LEU A 26 5.14 13.79 15.13
C LEU A 26 6.09 13.61 13.95
N GLU A 27 6.17 12.39 13.39
CA GLU A 27 6.97 12.10 12.20
C GLU A 27 6.45 12.86 10.97
N PHE A 28 5.13 12.87 10.76
CA PHE A 28 4.46 13.68 9.74
C PHE A 28 4.76 15.17 9.88
N ALA A 29 4.72 15.72 11.10
CA ALA A 29 5.05 17.11 11.36
C ALA A 29 6.53 17.41 11.04
N GLY A 30 7.43 16.48 11.38
CA GLY A 30 8.86 16.55 11.02
C GLY A 30 9.11 16.58 9.51
N LEU A 31 8.23 15.98 8.71
CA LEU A 31 8.26 16.01 7.25
C LEU A 31 7.58 17.27 6.65
N GLY A 32 7.19 18.24 7.48
CA GLY A 32 6.58 19.50 7.06
C GLY A 32 5.08 19.42 6.80
N GLY A 33 4.43 18.42 7.40
CA GLY A 33 2.98 18.35 7.56
C GLY A 33 2.46 19.35 8.61
N ASP A 34 1.30 19.96 8.37
CA ASP A 34 0.76 21.04 9.21
C ASP A 34 -0.63 20.72 9.81
N ALA A 35 -1.23 19.60 9.39
CA ALA A 35 -2.48 19.14 9.97
C ALA A 35 -2.31 18.75 11.46
N SER A 36 -3.32 19.11 12.26
CA SER A 36 -3.39 18.69 13.66
C SER A 36 -3.55 17.17 13.79
N GLU A 37 -3.15 16.62 14.93
CA GLU A 37 -3.31 15.18 15.23
C GLU A 37 -4.78 14.72 15.10
N HIS A 38 -5.74 15.56 15.49
CA HIS A 38 -7.16 15.28 15.33
C HIS A 38 -7.56 15.11 13.86
N VAL A 39 -7.06 16.00 12.98
CA VAL A 39 -7.32 15.91 11.54
C VAL A 39 -6.66 14.67 10.93
N ILE A 40 -5.46 14.29 11.38
CA ILE A 40 -4.82 13.03 10.95
C ILE A 40 -5.66 11.82 11.36
N ARG A 41 -6.20 11.82 12.58
CA ARG A 41 -7.10 10.77 13.07
C ARG A 41 -8.37 10.65 12.23
N ASP A 42 -9.02 11.77 11.97
CA ASP A 42 -10.21 11.83 11.14
C ASP A 42 -9.91 11.45 9.69
N TYR A 43 -8.73 11.80 9.18
CA TYR A 43 -8.28 11.34 7.87
C TYR A 43 -8.12 9.81 7.84
N CYS A 44 -7.49 9.20 8.84
CA CYS A 44 -7.33 7.76 8.92
C CYS A 44 -8.66 7.01 9.07
N SER A 45 -9.70 7.65 9.63
CA SER A 45 -11.06 7.09 9.73
C SER A 45 -11.96 7.39 8.53
N GLY A 46 -11.47 8.12 7.52
CA GLY A 46 -12.27 8.50 6.34
C GLY A 46 -13.21 9.70 6.57
N GLN A 47 -13.05 10.42 7.69
CA GLN A 47 -13.91 11.53 8.11
C GLN A 47 -13.36 12.92 7.72
N ALA A 48 -12.08 13.01 7.37
CA ALA A 48 -11.45 14.24 6.88
C ALA A 48 -10.68 14.02 5.58
N HIS A 49 -10.38 15.10 4.88
CA HIS A 49 -9.51 15.11 3.71
C HIS A 49 -8.25 15.91 4.00
N LEU A 50 -7.13 15.42 3.49
CA LEU A 50 -5.85 16.11 3.50
C LEU A 50 -5.50 16.59 2.09
N SER A 51 -4.73 17.67 2.00
CA SER A 51 -4.15 18.09 0.73
C SER A 51 -3.19 17.02 0.18
N ALA A 52 -2.86 17.06 -1.12
CA ALA A 52 -1.95 16.08 -1.71
C ALA A 52 -0.58 16.06 -1.01
N LYS A 53 -0.06 17.24 -0.66
CA LYS A 53 1.20 17.38 0.10
C LYS A 53 1.11 16.65 1.45
N GLU A 54 0.03 16.87 2.20
CA GLU A 54 -0.14 16.27 3.52
C GLU A 54 -0.37 14.76 3.45
N ARG A 55 -1.11 14.26 2.45
CA ARG A 55 -1.26 12.82 2.22
C ARG A 55 0.07 12.15 1.96
N ASP A 56 0.91 12.76 1.12
CA ASP A 56 2.22 12.24 0.77
C ASP A 56 3.19 12.30 1.97
N ALA A 57 3.14 13.37 2.77
CA ALA A 57 3.90 13.47 4.01
C ALA A 57 3.49 12.38 5.03
N LEU A 58 2.18 12.13 5.19
CA LEU A 58 1.70 11.09 6.11
C LEU A 58 2.07 9.68 5.60
N ALA A 59 1.89 9.42 4.30
CA ALA A 59 2.30 8.15 3.70
C ALA A 59 3.82 7.92 3.83
N GLN A 60 4.63 8.97 3.70
CA GLN A 60 6.07 8.91 3.91
C GLN A 60 6.41 8.59 5.37
N ALA A 61 5.80 9.26 6.35
CA ALA A 61 5.98 8.97 7.78
C ALA A 61 5.65 7.49 8.08
N VAL A 62 4.51 7.00 7.62
CA VAL A 62 4.12 5.58 7.74
C VAL A 62 5.17 4.66 7.13
N ASN A 63 5.70 4.99 5.95
CA ASN A 63 6.70 4.16 5.28
C ASN A 63 8.05 4.12 5.99
N GLU A 64 8.49 5.26 6.52
CA GLU A 64 9.73 5.36 7.29
C GLU A 64 9.60 4.59 8.61
N HIS A 65 8.48 4.74 9.31
CA HIS A 65 8.17 3.98 10.51
C HIS A 65 8.16 2.46 10.23
N CYS A 66 7.45 2.02 9.20
CA CYS A 66 7.45 0.62 8.78
C CYS A 66 8.85 0.12 8.40
N ALA A 67 9.69 0.96 7.79
CA ALA A 67 11.06 0.57 7.45
C ALA A 67 11.94 0.41 8.69
N ALA A 68 11.81 1.30 9.68
CA ALA A 68 12.52 1.22 10.94
C ALA A 68 12.16 -0.07 11.73
N GLU A 69 10.89 -0.47 11.68
CA GLU A 69 10.37 -1.68 12.34
C GLU A 69 10.53 -2.97 11.51
N GLY A 70 11.11 -2.89 10.30
CA GLY A 70 11.27 -4.04 9.41
C GLY A 70 9.96 -4.62 8.86
N LEU A 71 8.87 -3.86 8.90
CA LEU A 71 7.55 -4.24 8.39
C LEU A 71 7.53 -4.16 6.86
N PRO A 72 6.86 -5.06 6.13
CA PRO A 72 6.94 -5.11 4.66
C PRO A 72 5.95 -4.21 3.91
N LEU A 73 4.75 -3.91 4.45
CA LEU A 73 3.75 -3.11 3.73
C LEU A 73 4.11 -1.62 3.71
N ARG A 74 3.79 -0.94 2.60
CA ARG A 74 4.05 0.49 2.39
C ARG A 74 2.75 1.20 1.99
N ALA A 75 2.54 2.38 2.57
CA ALA A 75 1.52 3.32 2.16
C ALA A 75 1.94 3.96 0.82
N PRO A 76 1.02 4.08 -0.15
CA PRO A 76 1.33 4.66 -1.46
C PRO A 76 1.37 6.20 -1.43
N LEU A 77 2.15 6.79 -2.34
CA LEU A 77 2.17 8.24 -2.59
C LEU A 77 1.18 8.61 -3.70
N SER A 78 0.78 9.88 -3.78
CA SER A 78 -0.18 10.39 -4.78
C SER A 78 0.26 10.07 -6.22
N GLY A 79 1.57 10.12 -6.48
CA GLY A 79 2.19 9.80 -7.77
C GLY A 79 2.45 8.31 -8.01
N SER A 80 2.21 7.43 -7.04
CA SER A 80 2.38 6.00 -7.22
C SER A 80 1.38 5.48 -8.24
N ALA A 81 1.90 4.88 -9.31
CA ALA A 81 1.11 4.01 -10.16
C ALA A 81 0.86 2.74 -9.36
N LEU A 82 -0.31 2.63 -8.72
CA LEU A 82 -0.89 1.30 -8.60
C LEU A 82 -1.13 0.85 -10.03
N SER A 83 -0.18 0.11 -10.59
CA SER A 83 -0.51 -0.82 -11.65
C SER A 83 -1.60 -1.69 -11.06
N ALA A 84 -2.85 -1.40 -11.40
CA ALA A 84 -3.95 -2.30 -11.20
C ALA A 84 -3.51 -3.59 -11.87
N ARG A 85 -2.98 -4.53 -11.08
CA ARG A 85 -2.91 -5.92 -11.50
C ARG A 85 -4.38 -6.28 -11.66
N GLN A 86 -4.89 -6.13 -12.88
CA GLN A 86 -6.01 -6.95 -13.29
C GLN A 86 -5.63 -8.36 -12.84
N PRO A 87 -6.52 -9.08 -12.14
CA PRO A 87 -6.28 -10.50 -11.97
C PRO A 87 -6.15 -11.04 -13.39
N GLU A 88 -4.91 -11.38 -13.76
CA GLU A 88 -4.63 -12.21 -14.91
C GLU A 88 -5.56 -13.40 -14.70
N ARG A 89 -6.66 -13.44 -15.46
CA ARG A 89 -7.53 -14.60 -15.49
C ARG A 89 -6.64 -15.71 -16.00
N HIS A 90 -6.12 -16.49 -15.07
CA HIS A 90 -5.31 -17.64 -15.37
C HIS A 90 -6.26 -18.66 -15.98
N ASP A 91 -6.49 -18.55 -17.29
CA ASP A 91 -7.15 -19.58 -18.08
C ASP A 91 -6.29 -20.84 -17.97
N PRO A 92 -6.73 -21.90 -17.28
CA PRO A 92 -5.92 -23.09 -17.13
C PRO A 92 -6.09 -23.91 -18.41
N LYS A 93 -5.33 -23.58 -19.46
CA LYS A 93 -5.10 -24.55 -20.54
C LYS A 93 -4.05 -25.56 -20.11
N GLN A 94 -4.51 -26.46 -19.26
CA GLN A 94 -3.93 -27.77 -19.04
C GLN A 94 -3.99 -28.55 -20.37
N LYS A 95 -2.83 -28.82 -21.00
CA LYS A 95 -2.51 -30.10 -21.63
C LYS A 95 -0.99 -30.34 -21.56
N ASP A 96 -0.65 -31.36 -20.79
CA ASP A 96 0.67 -31.97 -20.59
C ASP A 96 1.22 -32.59 -21.91
N PRO A 97 2.53 -32.87 -22.02
CA PRO A 97 3.23 -33.02 -23.29
C PRO A 97 3.19 -34.46 -23.81
N GLU A 98 2.87 -34.62 -25.08
CA GLU A 98 2.98 -35.92 -25.75
C GLU A 98 4.44 -36.14 -26.19
N ARG A 99 5.25 -36.69 -25.29
CA ARG A 99 6.57 -37.24 -25.62
C ARG A 99 6.50 -38.76 -25.50
N LYS A 100 6.29 -39.45 -26.63
CA LYS A 100 6.58 -40.88 -26.78
C LYS A 100 7.05 -41.21 -28.20
N ASP A 101 8.36 -41.25 -28.37
CA ASP A 101 9.06 -42.25 -29.19
C ASP A 101 10.10 -42.91 -28.25
N PRO A 102 10.51 -44.18 -28.40
CA PRO A 102 10.36 -45.08 -29.55
C PRO A 102 9.77 -46.46 -29.19
N HIS A 103 9.29 -47.22 -30.18
CA HIS A 103 9.18 -48.68 -30.06
C HIS A 103 9.92 -49.38 -31.20
N SER A 104 10.88 -50.19 -30.76
CA SER A 104 11.57 -51.21 -31.54
C SER A 104 10.68 -52.45 -31.67
N SER A 105 11.04 -53.32 -32.63
CA SER A 105 10.49 -54.65 -32.95
C SER A 105 9.29 -54.70 -33.90
N LYS A 106 9.52 -55.08 -35.16
CA LYS A 106 9.61 -56.49 -35.57
C LYS A 106 10.38 -56.66 -36.88
#